data_AF-A0A963T1S2-F1
#
_entry.id   AF-A0A963T1S2-F1
#
_cell.length_a   1.000
_cell.length_b   1.000
_cell.length_c   1.000
_cell.angle_alpha   90.00
_cell.angle_beta   90.00
_cell.angle_gamma   90.00
#
_symmetry.space_group_name_H-M   'P 1'
#
loop_
_entity.id
_entity.type
_entity.pdbx_description
1 polymer ?
#
loop_
_entity_poly.entity_id
_entity_poly.type
_entity_poly.pdbx_seq_one_letter_code
_entity_poly.pdbx_strand_id
1 'polypeptide(L)' 'MQTLQRTPVFRALTQPLTFAGVPYSYFVINLVVSTEIFLVTRTPASLLVPALLHMIGYIASLNEPRIF' A
#
# COMPACT_ATOMS: atom_id res chain seq x y z
N MET A 1 -31.16 -25.88 -8.40
CA MET A 1 -29.95 -25.10 -8.04
C MET A 1 -30.39 -23.71 -7.66
N GLN A 2 -30.09 -23.25 -6.43
CA GLN A 2 -30.43 -21.87 -6.03
C GLN A 2 -29.43 -20.89 -6.63
N THR A 3 -29.93 -19.84 -7.27
CA THR A 3 -29.11 -18.79 -7.89
C THR A 3 -28.56 -17.87 -6.80
N LEU A 4 -27.25 -17.67 -6.75
CA LEU A 4 -26.62 -16.74 -5.82
C LEU A 4 -27.02 -15.30 -6.18
N GLN A 5 -27.83 -14.64 -5.36
CA GLN A 5 -28.15 -13.23 -5.54
C GLN A 5 -26.98 -12.35 -5.08
N ARG A 6 -26.46 -11.51 -5.97
CA ARG A 6 -25.42 -10.51 -5.66
C ARG A 6 -25.94 -9.12 -5.97
N THR A 7 -25.83 -8.23 -4.99
CA THR A 7 -26.12 -6.80 -5.18
C THR A 7 -24.81 -6.07 -5.45
N PRO A 8 -24.70 -5.26 -6.52
CA PRO A 8 -23.50 -4.46 -6.75
C PRO A 8 -23.35 -3.42 -5.63
N VAL A 9 -22.16 -3.33 -5.04
CA VAL A 9 -21.80 -2.29 -4.07
C VAL A 9 -20.88 -1.28 -4.72
N PHE A 10 -20.99 0.00 -4.34
CA PHE A 10 -20.07 1.02 -4.84
C PHE A 10 -18.67 0.76 -4.29
N ARG A 11 -17.74 0.40 -5.17
CA ARG A 11 -16.39 -0.02 -4.75
C ARG A 11 -15.71 1.06 -3.92
N ALA A 12 -15.83 2.34 -4.28
CA ALA A 12 -15.18 3.41 -3.52
C ALA A 12 -15.65 3.54 -2.07
N LEU A 13 -16.86 3.05 -1.71
CA LEU A 13 -17.36 3.04 -0.33
C LEU A 13 -16.85 1.85 0.49
N THR A 14 -16.25 0.84 -0.16
CA THR A 14 -15.86 -0.43 0.47
C THR A 14 -14.40 -0.80 0.21
N GLN A 15 -13.66 0.04 -0.51
CA GLN A 15 -12.23 -0.16 -0.72
C GLN A 15 -11.47 0.20 0.57
N PRO A 16 -10.34 -0.48 0.82
CA PRO A 16 -9.43 -0.07 1.89
C PRO A 16 -9.01 1.38 1.73
N LEU A 17 -8.78 2.06 2.87
CA LEU A 17 -8.17 3.38 2.86
C LEU A 17 -6.79 3.29 2.19
N THR A 18 -6.56 4.15 1.20
CA THR A 18 -5.28 4.26 0.51
C THR A 18 -4.63 5.62 0.76
N PHE A 19 -3.31 5.66 0.70
CA PHE A 19 -2.51 6.88 0.74
C PHE A 19 -1.40 6.78 -0.31
N ALA A 20 -1.24 7.81 -1.13
CA ALA A 20 -0.27 7.82 -2.24
C ALA A 20 -0.33 6.56 -3.15
N GLY A 21 -1.54 6.01 -3.36
CA GLY A 21 -1.80 4.89 -4.26
C GLY A 21 -1.53 3.49 -3.69
N VAL A 22 -1.18 3.37 -2.40
CA VAL A 22 -1.00 2.08 -1.70
C VAL A 22 -1.92 2.00 -0.48
N PRO A 23 -2.22 0.81 0.07
CA PRO A 23 -2.98 0.68 1.31
C PRO A 23 -2.31 1.41 2.46
N TYR A 24 -3.14 2.00 3.33
CA TYR A 24 -2.66 2.81 4.45
C TYR A 24 -1.68 2.04 5.35
N SER A 25 -1.96 0.77 5.65
CA SER A 25 -1.07 -0.12 6.43
C SER A 25 0.32 -0.23 5.81
N TYR A 26 0.38 -0.50 4.50
CA TYR A 26 1.62 -0.60 3.74
C TYR A 26 2.39 0.72 3.76
N PHE A 27 1.71 1.86 3.56
CA PHE A 27 2.34 3.18 3.59
C PHE A 27 3.03 3.45 4.94
N VAL A 28 2.34 3.14 6.05
CA VAL A 28 2.88 3.31 7.41
C VAL A 28 4.10 2.43 7.62
N ILE A 29 4.06 1.16 7.20
CA ILE A 29 5.20 0.25 7.29
C ILE A 29 6.39 0.80 6.50
N ASN A 30 6.16 1.29 5.28
CA ASN A 30 7.22 1.86 4.45
C ASN A 30 7.86 3.10 5.09
N LEU A 31 7.07 3.95 5.75
CA LEU A 31 7.58 5.10 6.52
C LEU A 31 8.42 4.69 7.74
N VAL A 32 7.98 3.67 8.48
CA VAL A 32 8.74 3.14 9.62
C VAL A 32 10.08 2.59 9.12
N VAL A 33 10.06 1.72 8.11
CA VAL A 33 11.27 1.15 7.49
C VAL A 33 12.19 2.26 6.96
N SER A 34 11.65 3.27 6.28
CA SER A 34 12.39 4.44 5.82
C SER A 34 13.13 5.13 6.97
N THR A 35 12.44 5.35 8.09
CA THR A 35 12.99 6.01 9.27
C THR A 35 14.14 5.21 9.86
N GLU A 36 13.94 3.90 10.05
CA GLU A 36 14.98 3.01 10.59
C GLU A 36 16.24 2.99 9.70
N ILE A 37 16.07 2.86 8.38
CA ILE A 37 17.19 2.87 7.43
C ILE A 37 17.94 4.20 7.50
N PHE A 38 17.23 5.33 7.55
CA PHE A 38 17.87 6.63 7.69
C PHE A 38 18.63 6.76 9.01
N LEU A 39 18.07 6.31 10.14
CA LEU A 39 18.72 6.39 11.45
C LEU A 39 20.02 5.56 11.51
N VAL A 40 20.03 4.38 10.88
CA VAL A 40 21.22 3.53 10.80
C VAL A 40 22.28 4.13 9.87
N THR A 41 21.88 4.52 8.67
CA THR A 41 22.83 4.92 7.60
C THR A 41 23.24 6.39 7.66
N ARG A 42 22.43 7.24 8.29
CA ARG A 42 22.60 8.70 8.41
C ARG A 42 22.90 9.40 7.09
N THR A 43 22.35 8.90 5.99
CA THR A 43 22.55 9.46 4.65
C THR A 43 21.21 9.77 3.98
N PRO A 44 21.06 10.92 3.31
CA PRO A 44 19.86 11.23 2.52
C PRO A 44 19.58 10.20 1.40
N ALA A 45 20.62 9.49 0.94
CA ALA A 45 20.47 8.43 -0.06
C ALA A 45 19.64 7.23 0.43
N SER A 46 19.39 7.12 1.74
CA SER A 46 18.52 6.08 2.32
C SER A 46 17.11 6.10 1.72
N LEU A 47 16.64 7.25 1.23
CA LEU A 47 15.32 7.43 0.62
C LEU A 47 15.12 6.62 -0.66
N LEU A 48 16.19 6.14 -1.30
CA LEU A 48 16.08 5.25 -2.45
C LEU A 48 15.37 3.93 -2.10
N VAL A 49 15.62 3.39 -0.90
CA VAL A 49 15.02 2.13 -0.46
C VAL A 49 13.49 2.23 -0.31
N PRO A 50 12.92 3.16 0.49
CA PRO A 50 11.48 3.30 0.62
C PRO A 50 10.81 3.77 -0.68
N ALA A 51 11.51 4.48 -1.57
CA ALA A 51 10.98 4.81 -2.90
C ALA A 51 10.78 3.54 -3.75
N LEU A 52 11.75 2.64 -3.77
CA LEU A 52 11.65 1.35 -4.46
C LEU A 52 10.59 0.44 -3.85
N LEU A 53 10.54 0.35 -2.52
CA LEU A 53 9.50 -0.39 -1.83
C LEU A 53 8.12 0.18 -2.18
N HIS A 54 7.92 1.51 -2.04
CA HIS A 54 6.65 2.16 -2.40
C HIS A 54 6.22 1.86 -3.84
N MET A 55 7.15 1.86 -4.78
CA MET A 55 6.87 1.50 -6.17
C MET A 55 6.38 0.04 -6.31
N ILE A 56 7.01 -0.90 -5.60
CA ILE A 56 6.56 -2.31 -5.58
C ILE A 56 5.15 -2.41 -4.98
N GLY A 57 4.91 -1.76 -3.85
CA GLY A 57 3.59 -1.71 -3.21
C GLY A 57 2.52 -1.10 -4.11
N TYR A 58 2.87 -0.04 -4.83
CA TYR A 58 1.99 0.61 -5.81
C TYR A 58 1.61 -0.34 -6.94
N ILE A 59 2.59 -0.99 -7.57
CA ILE A 59 2.35 -1.95 -8.66
C ILE A 59 1.47 -3.10 -8.18
N ALA A 60 1.74 -3.63 -6.98
CA ALA A 60 0.97 -4.72 -6.41
C ALA A 60 -0.50 -4.29 -6.14
N SER A 61 -0.72 -3.03 -5.78
CA SER A 61 -2.05 -2.49 -5.44
C SER A 61 -2.92 -2.07 -6.63
N LEU A 62 -2.38 -2.07 -7.86
CA LEU A 62 -3.09 -1.59 -9.05
C LEU A 62 -4.42 -2.32 -9.31
N ASN A 63 -4.45 -3.63 -9.05
CA ASN A 63 -5.62 -4.47 -9.31
C ASN A 63 -6.48 -4.68 -8.07
N GLU A 64 -5.82 -4.95 -6.93
CA GLU A 64 -6.50 -5.30 -5.68
C GLU A 64 -5.79 -4.68 -4.47
N PRO A 65 -6.32 -3.60 -3.88
CA PRO A 65 -5.71 -2.95 -2.72
C PRO A 65 -5.81 -3.75 -1.41
N ARG A 66 -6.50 -4.89 -1.38
CA ARG A 66 -6.65 -5.74 -0.17
C ARG A 66 -5.53 -6.78 0.03
N ILE A 67 -4.49 -6.75 -0.78
CA ILE A 67 -3.40 -7.74 -0.72
C ILE A 67 -2.43 -7.51 0.46
N PHE A 68 -2.53 -6.37 1.15
CA PHE A 68 -1.70 -5.95 2.28
C PHE A 68 -2.58 -5.73 3.52
#